data_AF-A0A524CGZ0-F1
#
_entry.id   AF-A0A524CGZ0-F1
#
_cell.length_a   1.000
_cell.length_b   1.000
_cell.length_c   1.000
_cell.angle_alpha   90.00
_cell.angle_beta   90.00
_cell.angle_gamma   90.00
#
_symmetry.space_group_name_H-M   'P 1'
#
loop_
_entity.id
_entity.type
_entity.pdbx_description
1 polymer ?
#
loop_
_entity_poly.entity_id
_entity_poly.type
_entity_poly.pdbx_seq_one_letter_code
_entity_poly.pdbx_strand_id
1 'polypeptide(L)'
;MKKGEFIKLMGITSVERHPLYCSNQNYIYLLELTNNLDFIATGILSGELDKMLLINEKTDNEEKCQFYVKDGIIYIIYGIFPDKKGKWVLEQMEKHFSDLVKNKDADNLEKLEKYQIEKKFQGIVKFILEEYMKLQEVFSDQDIPYIEDKIHVDYLGLSSKSIGVISLLVNEDANIEVPGVFEKREEEIEMKETVLTAKIEAIAANTLGNTDAMPRWISVKLGFQDYRFLTFKKYPNNYFLYTLSKGNLEKLEIAEEKLDPFLLAVVEEPFSGNLRPFNRVRATLKNFLEDNNIFS
;
A
#
# COMPACT_ATOMS: atom_id res chain seq x y z
N MET A 1 11.53 22.60 -9.60
CA MET A 1 11.14 21.20 -9.86
C MET A 1 11.30 20.92 -11.34
N LYS A 2 11.76 19.72 -11.76
CA LYS A 2 11.68 19.33 -13.18
C LYS A 2 10.22 19.38 -13.63
N LYS A 3 9.98 19.55 -14.93
CA LYS A 3 8.61 19.51 -15.50
C LYS A 3 7.95 18.18 -15.12
N GLY A 4 6.90 18.24 -14.28
CA GLY A 4 6.15 17.07 -13.82
C GLY A 4 6.41 16.60 -12.38
N GLU A 5 7.49 17.04 -11.71
CA GLU A 5 7.71 16.74 -10.28
C GLU A 5 6.90 17.70 -9.39
N PHE A 6 6.24 17.18 -8.34
CA PHE A 6 5.60 17.96 -7.28
C PHE A 6 5.32 17.14 -6.01
N ILE A 7 5.22 17.82 -4.86
CA ILE A 7 4.72 17.27 -3.60
C ILE A 7 3.42 18.01 -3.26
N LYS A 8 2.30 17.28 -3.15
CA LYS A 8 0.97 17.80 -2.79
C LYS A 8 0.75 17.89 -1.28
N LEU A 9 1.34 16.94 -0.55
CA LEU A 9 1.22 16.83 0.90
C LEU A 9 2.55 16.37 1.51
N MET A 10 2.89 16.99 2.64
CA MET A 10 3.81 16.48 3.66
C MET A 10 3.02 16.39 4.97
N GLY A 11 3.01 15.22 5.57
CA GLY A 11 2.15 14.88 6.69
C GLY A 11 2.86 14.10 7.79
N ILE A 12 2.39 14.25 9.01
CA ILE A 12 2.87 13.51 10.19
C ILE A 12 1.67 13.11 11.02
N THR A 13 1.60 11.84 11.40
CA THR A 13 0.57 11.28 12.27
C THR A 13 1.20 10.25 13.20
N SER A 14 0.65 10.03 14.38
CA SER A 14 1.05 8.90 15.22
C SER A 14 0.28 7.63 14.86
N VAL A 15 0.82 6.47 15.22
CA VAL A 15 0.13 5.17 15.10
C VAL A 15 -1.17 5.12 15.92
N GLU A 16 -1.27 5.94 16.97
CA GLU A 16 -2.47 6.16 17.77
C GLU A 16 -3.50 7.08 17.09
N ARG A 17 -3.31 7.37 15.79
CA ARG A 17 -4.22 8.13 14.94
C ARG A 17 -4.35 9.60 15.32
N HIS A 18 -3.33 10.20 15.94
CA HIS A 18 -3.30 11.63 16.20
C HIS A 18 -2.58 12.38 15.06
N PRO A 19 -3.27 13.25 14.29
CA PRO A 19 -2.62 14.09 13.30
C PRO A 19 -1.68 15.08 13.99
N LEU A 20 -0.40 15.04 13.66
CA LEU A 20 0.64 15.87 14.26
C LEU A 20 1.00 17.07 13.37
N TYR A 21 0.98 16.89 12.05
CA TYR A 21 1.23 17.96 11.09
C TYR A 21 0.60 17.64 9.72
N CYS A 22 0.12 18.67 9.01
CA CYS A 22 -0.38 18.57 7.66
C CYS A 22 -0.06 19.84 6.86
N SER A 23 0.77 19.72 5.82
CA SER A 23 1.15 20.88 5.00
C SER A 23 0.00 21.39 4.12
N ASN A 24 -1.01 20.56 3.86
CA ASN A 24 -2.12 20.88 2.97
C ASN A 24 -3.42 20.22 3.43
N GLN A 25 -4.31 21.01 4.02
CA GLN A 25 -5.56 20.55 4.64
C GLN A 25 -6.52 19.88 3.65
N ASN A 26 -6.42 20.17 2.35
CA ASN A 26 -7.22 19.49 1.33
C ASN A 26 -6.91 17.99 1.21
N TYR A 27 -5.76 17.56 1.74
CA TYR A 27 -5.31 16.16 1.75
C TYR A 27 -5.19 15.59 3.17
N ILE A 28 -5.85 16.20 4.16
CA ILE A 28 -5.78 15.72 5.56
C ILE A 28 -6.26 14.27 5.71
N TYR A 29 -7.21 13.83 4.87
CA TYR A 29 -7.71 12.46 4.83
C TYR A 29 -6.59 11.43 4.59
N LEU A 30 -5.47 11.82 3.95
CA LEU A 30 -4.34 10.91 3.76
C LEU A 30 -3.69 10.53 5.08
N LEU A 31 -3.77 11.36 6.13
CA LEU A 31 -3.26 11.02 7.46
C LEU A 31 -4.10 9.93 8.13
N GLU A 32 -5.42 9.97 7.92
CA GLU A 32 -6.33 8.93 8.41
C GLU A 32 -6.15 7.64 7.59
N LEU A 33 -6.08 7.76 6.27
CA LEU A 33 -5.80 6.64 5.37
C LEU A 33 -4.46 5.98 5.73
N THR A 34 -3.42 6.76 6.03
CA THR A 34 -2.10 6.26 6.46
C THR A 34 -2.22 5.33 7.67
N ASN A 35 -2.98 5.72 8.68
CA ASN A 35 -3.19 4.90 9.87
C ASN A 35 -3.95 3.60 9.58
N ASN A 36 -4.96 3.67 8.73
CA ASN A 36 -5.71 2.47 8.32
C ASN A 36 -4.84 1.54 7.46
N LEU A 37 -4.03 2.11 6.56
CA LEU A 37 -3.07 1.37 5.74
C LEU A 37 -2.01 0.72 6.61
N ASP A 38 -1.40 1.45 7.54
CA ASP A 38 -0.40 0.91 8.45
C ASP A 38 -0.99 -0.25 9.25
N PHE A 39 -2.13 -0.06 9.91
CA PHE A 39 -2.77 -1.13 10.69
C PHE A 39 -3.10 -2.38 9.86
N ILE A 40 -3.70 -2.21 8.68
CA ILE A 40 -4.16 -3.35 7.88
C ILE A 40 -3.01 -3.99 7.09
N ALA A 41 -2.18 -3.20 6.42
CA ALA A 41 -1.11 -3.72 5.56
C ALA A 41 -0.01 -4.38 6.38
N THR A 42 0.41 -3.79 7.51
CA THR A 42 1.39 -4.43 8.39
C THR A 42 0.82 -5.69 9.06
N GLY A 43 -0.48 -5.68 9.41
CA GLY A 43 -1.16 -6.85 9.96
C GLY A 43 -1.35 -8.01 8.97
N ILE A 44 -1.36 -7.78 7.66
CA ILE A 44 -1.42 -8.85 6.64
C ILE A 44 -0.03 -9.26 6.20
N LEU A 45 0.77 -8.28 5.80
CA LEU A 45 2.03 -8.52 5.10
C LEU A 45 3.19 -8.74 6.07
N SER A 46 3.08 -8.32 7.34
CA SER A 46 4.19 -8.19 8.29
C SER A 46 5.26 -7.20 7.80
N GLY A 47 5.81 -6.36 8.67
CA GLY A 47 6.83 -5.37 8.31
C GLY A 47 6.35 -3.92 8.46
N GLU A 48 7.09 -2.99 7.88
CA GLU A 48 6.85 -1.54 8.00
C GLU A 48 6.32 -0.96 6.69
N LEU A 49 5.30 -0.10 6.75
CA LEU A 49 4.74 0.58 5.58
C LEU A 49 5.81 1.45 4.88
N ASP A 50 6.05 1.24 3.58
CA ASP A 50 7.10 1.97 2.82
C ASP A 50 6.48 2.87 1.74
N LYS A 51 5.64 2.33 0.84
CA LYS A 51 5.14 3.08 -0.32
C LYS A 51 3.78 2.59 -0.79
N MET A 52 3.09 3.44 -1.54
CA MET A 52 1.85 3.10 -2.26
C MET A 52 1.80 3.88 -3.57
N LEU A 53 1.41 3.22 -4.66
CA LEU A 53 1.08 3.87 -5.93
C LEU A 53 -0.43 3.95 -6.10
N LEU A 54 -0.92 5.14 -6.44
CA LEU A 54 -2.32 5.44 -6.69
C LEU A 54 -2.53 5.78 -8.16
N ILE A 55 -3.56 5.21 -8.77
CA ILE A 55 -3.99 5.53 -10.13
C ILE A 55 -5.35 6.22 -10.04
N ASN A 56 -5.43 7.47 -10.49
CA ASN A 56 -6.68 8.21 -10.51
C ASN A 56 -7.70 7.58 -11.47
N GLU A 57 -8.91 7.26 -11.02
CA GLU A 57 -9.90 6.55 -11.85
C GLU A 57 -10.44 7.36 -13.04
N LYS A 58 -10.28 8.69 -13.02
CA LYS A 58 -10.82 9.59 -14.06
C LYS A 58 -9.75 10.01 -15.06
N THR A 59 -8.49 10.11 -14.63
CA THR A 59 -7.41 10.68 -15.44
C THR A 59 -6.29 9.72 -15.74
N ASP A 60 -6.28 8.52 -15.15
CA ASP A 60 -5.18 7.54 -15.21
C ASP A 60 -3.81 8.11 -14.80
N ASN A 61 -3.83 9.21 -14.04
CA ASN A 61 -2.59 9.80 -13.54
C ASN A 61 -2.08 9.00 -12.35
N GLU A 62 -0.80 8.69 -12.38
CA GLU A 62 -0.11 7.99 -11.32
C GLU A 62 0.52 8.97 -10.33
N GLU A 63 0.21 8.79 -9.06
CA GLU A 63 0.82 9.53 -7.97
C GLU A 63 1.14 8.55 -6.85
N LYS A 64 2.18 8.83 -6.06
CA LYS A 64 2.59 7.91 -5.00
C LYS A 64 2.63 8.55 -3.64
N CYS A 65 2.40 7.71 -2.65
CA CYS A 65 2.71 7.97 -1.26
C CYS A 65 4.04 7.28 -0.92
N GLN A 66 4.89 7.96 -0.16
CA GLN A 66 5.99 7.31 0.55
C GLN A 66 5.82 7.57 2.04
N PHE A 67 6.15 6.55 2.82
CA PHE A 67 5.98 6.50 4.26
C PHE A 67 7.34 6.27 4.93
N TYR A 68 7.48 6.80 6.13
CA TYR A 68 8.57 6.46 7.02
C TYR A 68 8.01 6.32 8.42
N VAL A 69 8.18 5.14 9.02
CA VAL A 69 7.68 4.83 10.36
C VAL A 69 8.88 4.81 11.30
N LYS A 70 8.79 5.58 12.40
CA LYS A 70 9.82 5.59 13.43
C LYS A 70 9.24 6.00 14.77
N ASP A 71 9.56 5.23 15.82
CA ASP A 71 9.17 5.51 17.20
C ASP A 71 7.67 5.82 17.38
N GLY A 72 6.80 5.06 16.70
CA GLY A 72 5.34 5.24 16.75
C GLY A 72 4.80 6.44 15.97
N ILE A 73 5.64 7.12 15.17
CA ILE A 73 5.26 8.22 14.30
C ILE A 73 5.40 7.79 12.84
N ILE A 74 4.39 8.14 12.04
CA ILE A 74 4.33 7.90 10.61
C ILE A 74 4.45 9.25 9.87
N TYR A 75 5.51 9.38 9.09
CA TYR A 75 5.74 10.50 8.17
C TYR A 75 5.27 10.09 6.79
N ILE A 76 4.53 10.96 6.10
CA ILE A 76 4.03 10.73 4.75
C ILE A 76 4.35 11.90 3.83
N ILE A 77 4.71 11.58 2.59
CA ILE A 77 4.67 12.52 1.47
C ILE A 77 3.84 11.94 0.33
N TYR A 78 3.14 12.81 -0.41
CA TYR A 78 2.28 12.42 -1.53
C TYR A 78 2.44 13.36 -2.73
N GLY A 79 2.54 12.79 -3.93
CA GLY A 79 2.72 13.51 -5.19
C GLY A 79 3.52 12.71 -6.23
N ILE A 80 4.25 13.42 -7.09
CA ILE A 80 5.13 12.86 -8.13
C ILE A 80 6.56 13.33 -7.87
N PHE A 81 7.44 12.42 -7.45
CA PHE A 81 8.82 12.73 -7.11
C PHE A 81 9.72 11.48 -7.23
N PRO A 82 11.04 11.62 -7.46
CA PRO A 82 11.97 10.50 -7.44
C PRO A 82 12.05 9.83 -6.06
N ASP A 83 12.23 8.52 -6.03
CA ASP A 83 12.17 7.73 -4.78
C ASP A 83 13.23 8.15 -3.76
N LYS A 84 14.46 8.40 -4.20
CA LYS A 84 15.57 8.81 -3.32
C LYS A 84 15.33 10.18 -2.71
N LYS A 85 14.77 11.12 -3.48
CA LYS A 85 14.44 12.45 -2.96
C LYS A 85 13.30 12.39 -1.95
N GLY A 86 12.30 11.54 -2.19
CA GLY A 86 11.20 11.35 -1.25
C GLY A 86 11.66 10.78 0.09
N LYS A 87 12.53 9.76 0.08
CA LYS A 87 13.16 9.22 1.30
C LYS A 87 13.96 10.28 2.04
N TRP A 88 14.76 11.08 1.33
CA TRP A 88 15.51 12.17 1.94
C TRP A 88 14.58 13.20 2.62
N VAL A 89 13.46 13.56 1.98
CA VAL A 89 12.47 14.46 2.58
C VAL A 89 11.90 13.88 3.87
N LEU A 90 11.53 12.60 3.87
CA LEU A 90 10.99 11.91 5.05
C LEU A 90 12.02 11.84 6.19
N GLU A 91 13.29 11.57 5.89
CA GLU A 91 14.39 11.60 6.86
C GLU A 91 14.60 13.01 7.46
N GLN A 92 14.51 14.07 6.64
CA GLN A 92 14.58 15.44 7.16
C GLN A 92 13.36 15.80 8.02
N MET A 93 12.17 15.36 7.61
CA MET A 93 10.95 15.56 8.40
C MET A 93 11.07 14.90 9.77
N GLU A 94 11.54 13.65 9.81
CA GLU A 94 11.74 12.91 11.06
C GLU A 94 12.73 13.62 11.97
N LYS A 95 13.95 13.84 11.50
CA LYS A 95 15.02 14.49 12.26
C LYS A 95 14.57 15.82 12.87
N HIS A 96 13.93 16.67 12.07
CA HIS A 96 13.52 17.98 12.54
C HIS A 96 12.30 17.93 13.46
N PHE A 97 11.38 17.00 13.22
CA PHE A 97 10.20 16.86 14.07
C PHE A 97 10.57 16.26 15.43
N SER A 98 11.42 15.23 15.46
CA SER A 98 11.94 14.64 16.71
C SER A 98 12.67 15.69 17.56
N ASP A 99 13.46 16.56 16.93
CA ASP A 99 14.14 17.69 17.57
C ASP A 99 13.19 18.75 18.15
N LEU A 100 11.98 18.90 17.59
CA LEU A 100 10.95 19.80 18.11
C LEU A 100 10.19 19.18 19.30
N VAL A 101 9.92 17.88 19.23
CA VAL A 101 9.18 17.14 20.26
C VAL A 101 10.06 16.85 21.48
N LYS A 102 11.37 16.62 21.32
CA LYS A 102 12.37 16.46 22.40
C LYS A 102 11.94 15.54 23.55
N ASN A 103 11.72 14.26 23.27
CA ASN A 103 11.30 13.24 24.25
C ASN A 103 9.93 13.49 24.91
N LYS A 104 9.13 14.45 24.42
CA LYS A 104 7.73 14.55 24.80
C LYS A 104 6.94 13.44 24.13
N ASP A 105 5.87 13.05 24.78
CA ASP A 105 4.86 12.19 24.18
C ASP A 105 4.09 13.00 23.13
N ALA A 106 4.24 12.61 21.86
CA ALA A 106 3.61 13.29 20.73
C ALA A 106 2.08 13.17 20.74
N ASP A 107 1.54 12.12 21.37
CA ASP A 107 0.10 11.86 21.48
C ASP A 107 -0.55 12.71 22.57
N ASN A 108 0.22 13.07 23.60
CA ASN A 108 -0.28 13.79 24.79
C ASN A 108 0.21 15.24 24.91
N LEU A 109 0.53 15.88 23.78
CA LEU A 109 0.93 17.30 23.75
C LEU A 109 -0.25 18.22 24.08
N GLU A 110 -0.01 19.24 24.91
CA GLU A 110 -1.02 20.26 25.17
C GLU A 110 -1.35 21.07 23.90
N LYS A 111 -2.58 21.60 23.82
CA LYS A 111 -3.06 22.34 22.63
C LYS A 111 -2.14 23.50 22.22
N LEU A 112 -1.61 24.23 23.19
CA LEU A 112 -0.70 25.35 22.92
C LEU A 112 0.66 24.85 22.39
N GLU A 113 1.18 23.75 22.94
CA GLU A 113 2.43 23.14 22.51
C GLU A 113 2.31 22.59 21.08
N LYS A 114 1.22 21.88 20.79
CA LYS A 114 0.91 21.37 19.45
C LYS A 114 0.92 22.49 18.42
N TYR A 115 0.23 23.60 18.70
CA TYR A 115 0.23 24.78 17.83
C TYR A 115 1.63 25.38 17.63
N GLN A 116 2.44 25.44 18.69
CA GLN A 116 3.81 25.95 18.59
C GLN A 116 4.71 25.04 17.75
N ILE A 117 4.59 23.72 17.93
CA ILE A 117 5.34 22.72 17.15
C ILE A 117 4.94 22.81 15.68
N GLU A 118 3.64 22.81 15.38
CA GLU A 118 3.11 22.93 14.02
C GLU A 118 3.63 24.19 13.31
N LYS A 119 3.56 25.35 13.98
CA LYS A 119 4.02 26.62 13.42
C LYS A 119 5.54 26.62 13.16
N LYS A 120 6.33 26.05 14.07
CA LYS A 120 7.79 25.92 13.87
C LYS A 120 8.10 24.97 12.72
N PHE A 121 7.41 23.83 12.67
CA PHE A 121 7.62 22.82 11.65
C PHE A 121 7.20 23.32 10.25
N GLN A 122 6.17 24.17 10.15
CA GLN A 122 5.83 24.83 8.88
C GLN A 122 7.00 25.64 8.30
N GLY A 123 7.77 26.33 9.14
CA GLY A 123 8.98 27.03 8.71
C GLY A 123 10.08 26.06 8.22
N ILE A 124 10.22 24.92 8.90
CA ILE A 124 11.17 23.87 8.52
C ILE A 124 10.79 23.20 7.20
N VAL A 125 9.50 22.93 6.98
CA VAL A 125 9.00 22.36 5.72
C VAL A 125 9.39 23.23 4.53
N LYS A 126 9.29 24.56 4.67
CA LYS A 126 9.75 25.48 3.63
C LYS A 126 11.24 25.29 3.33
N PHE A 127 12.08 25.19 4.37
CA PHE A 127 13.51 24.91 4.22
C PHE A 127 13.77 23.56 3.54
N ILE A 128 13.09 22.48 3.96
CA ILE A 128 13.22 21.15 3.36
C ILE A 128 12.88 21.20 1.86
N LEU A 129 11.80 21.89 1.48
CA LEU A 129 11.39 22.03 0.08
C LEU A 129 12.40 22.86 -0.74
N GLU A 130 12.98 23.91 -0.16
CA GLU A 130 14.04 24.70 -0.81
C GLU A 130 15.29 23.85 -1.07
N GLU A 131 15.72 23.03 -0.11
CA GLU A 131 16.83 22.09 -0.28
C GLU A 131 16.50 20.96 -1.27
N TYR A 132 15.27 20.41 -1.24
CA TYR A 132 14.78 19.45 -2.23
C TYR A 132 14.94 19.96 -3.66
N MET A 133 14.67 21.26 -3.91
CA MET A 133 14.86 21.85 -5.23
C MET A 133 16.33 21.95 -5.65
N LYS A 134 17.28 21.97 -4.71
CA LYS A 134 18.73 22.01 -4.98
C LYS A 134 19.33 20.63 -5.19
N LEU A 135 18.74 19.59 -4.59
CA LEU A 135 19.19 18.18 -4.68
C LEU A 135 19.08 17.56 -6.10
N GLN A 136 18.74 18.37 -7.10
CA GLN A 136 18.62 17.99 -8.51
C GLN A 136 19.94 17.50 -9.12
N GLU A 137 21.10 17.88 -8.57
CA GLU A 137 22.42 17.49 -9.09
C GLU A 137 22.96 16.15 -8.53
N VAL A 138 22.39 15.64 -7.43
CA VAL A 138 23.00 14.54 -6.65
C VAL A 138 22.27 13.21 -6.80
N PHE A 139 20.95 13.23 -7.04
CA PHE A 139 20.16 12.00 -7.14
C PHE A 139 19.92 11.59 -8.59
N SER A 140 20.40 10.41 -8.96
CA SER A 140 19.99 9.74 -10.20
C SER A 140 18.58 9.17 -10.06
N ASP A 141 17.80 9.28 -11.14
CA ASP A 141 16.52 8.58 -11.31
C ASP A 141 16.71 7.06 -11.54
N GLN A 142 17.95 6.55 -11.49
CA GLN A 142 18.20 5.11 -11.51
C GLN A 142 17.72 4.50 -10.19
N ASP A 143 16.68 3.69 -10.30
CA ASP A 143 16.26 2.78 -9.25
C ASP A 143 17.39 1.81 -8.92
N ILE A 144 17.50 1.47 -7.63
CA ILE A 144 18.42 0.43 -7.21
C ILE A 144 17.73 -0.88 -7.59
N PRO A 145 18.34 -1.73 -8.44
CA PRO A 145 17.71 -2.97 -8.85
C PRO A 145 17.43 -3.83 -7.62
N TYR A 146 16.31 -4.57 -7.67
CA TYR A 146 16.01 -5.59 -6.69
C TYR A 146 17.08 -6.67 -6.74
N ILE A 147 17.54 -7.15 -5.58
CA ILE A 147 18.40 -8.34 -5.50
C ILE A 147 17.65 -9.58 -6.02
N GLU A 148 16.34 -9.65 -5.74
CA GLU A 148 15.47 -10.70 -6.23
C GLU A 148 15.00 -10.38 -7.67
N ASP A 149 14.96 -11.37 -8.55
CA ASP A 149 14.50 -11.22 -9.95
C ASP A 149 13.15 -11.92 -10.19
N LYS A 150 12.46 -12.23 -9.09
CA LYS A 150 11.22 -12.99 -9.10
C LYS A 150 10.16 -12.33 -8.26
N ILE A 151 8.90 -12.54 -8.62
CA ILE A 151 7.76 -12.24 -7.76
C ILE A 151 7.04 -13.53 -7.40
N HIS A 152 6.77 -13.68 -6.11
CA HIS A 152 6.06 -14.80 -5.53
C HIS A 152 4.64 -14.35 -5.22
N VAL A 153 3.62 -15.13 -5.58
CA VAL A 153 2.21 -14.86 -5.25
C VAL A 153 1.77 -15.81 -4.15
N ASP A 154 1.49 -15.25 -2.97
CA ASP A 154 1.09 -16.00 -1.77
C ASP A 154 -0.44 -16.08 -1.64
N TYR A 155 -1.17 -15.12 -2.25
CA TYR A 155 -2.63 -15.07 -2.24
C TYR A 155 -3.16 -14.39 -3.50
N LEU A 156 -4.29 -14.90 -4.01
CA LEU A 156 -5.03 -14.32 -5.12
C LEU A 156 -6.50 -14.18 -4.73
N GLY A 157 -7.05 -12.98 -4.94
CA GLY A 157 -8.48 -12.75 -4.83
C GLY A 157 -9.04 -11.99 -6.02
N LEU A 158 -10.28 -12.29 -6.38
CA LEU A 158 -11.05 -11.62 -7.42
C LEU A 158 -12.38 -11.22 -6.81
N SER A 159 -12.77 -9.96 -6.96
CA SER A 159 -14.08 -9.50 -6.54
C SER A 159 -14.81 -8.70 -7.61
N SER A 160 -16.13 -8.63 -7.48
CA SER A 160 -16.99 -7.76 -8.29
C SER A 160 -17.88 -6.96 -7.35
N LYS A 161 -17.83 -5.63 -7.42
CA LYS A 161 -18.67 -4.73 -6.59
C LYS A 161 -18.66 -5.11 -5.08
N SER A 162 -17.49 -5.42 -4.52
CA SER A 162 -17.30 -5.84 -3.11
C SER A 162 -17.89 -7.22 -2.77
N ILE A 163 -18.05 -8.08 -3.77
CA ILE A 163 -18.35 -9.50 -3.59
C ILE A 163 -17.12 -10.28 -4.03
N GLY A 164 -16.40 -10.86 -3.06
CA GLY A 164 -15.33 -11.82 -3.34
C GLY A 164 -15.89 -13.05 -4.06
N VAL A 165 -15.51 -13.23 -5.32
CA VAL A 165 -15.94 -14.36 -6.16
C VAL A 165 -14.87 -15.43 -6.30
N ILE A 166 -13.60 -15.07 -6.08
CA ILE A 166 -12.48 -16.00 -5.94
C ILE A 166 -11.63 -15.51 -4.77
N SER A 167 -11.28 -16.42 -3.86
CA SER A 167 -10.25 -16.21 -2.84
C SER A 167 -9.41 -17.49 -2.81
N LEU A 168 -8.10 -17.35 -2.89
CA LEU A 168 -7.17 -18.47 -3.00
C LEU A 168 -5.89 -18.15 -2.25
N LEU A 169 -5.70 -18.79 -1.10
CA LEU A 169 -4.43 -18.80 -0.38
C LEU A 169 -3.53 -19.86 -1.00
N VAL A 170 -2.41 -19.42 -1.58
CA VAL A 170 -1.44 -20.27 -2.28
C VAL A 170 -0.35 -20.71 -1.33
N ASN A 171 0.10 -19.81 -0.45
CA ASN A 171 1.09 -20.08 0.56
C ASN A 171 0.59 -19.64 1.95
N GLU A 172 0.78 -20.48 2.95
CA GLU A 172 0.35 -20.26 4.33
C GLU A 172 1.37 -19.47 5.18
N ASP A 173 2.48 -19.03 4.59
CA ASP A 173 3.52 -18.22 5.26
C ASP A 173 3.05 -16.79 5.66
N ALA A 174 1.84 -16.40 5.28
CA ALA A 174 1.23 -15.14 5.72
C ALA A 174 0.68 -15.30 7.15
N ASN A 175 1.12 -14.42 8.05
CA ASN A 175 0.79 -14.49 9.47
C ASN A 175 -0.62 -13.91 9.73
N ILE A 176 -1.65 -14.64 9.29
CA ILE A 176 -3.05 -14.19 9.31
C ILE A 176 -3.73 -14.78 10.54
N GLU A 177 -3.98 -13.92 11.53
CA GLU A 177 -4.82 -14.26 12.66
C GLU A 177 -6.28 -14.39 12.22
N VAL A 178 -6.89 -15.52 12.56
CA VAL A 178 -8.31 -15.81 12.30
C VAL A 178 -9.04 -16.08 13.62
N PRO A 179 -10.28 -15.56 13.78
CA PRO A 179 -11.06 -15.82 14.97
C PRO A 179 -11.61 -17.25 14.97
N GLY A 180 -11.54 -17.93 16.12
CA GLY A 180 -12.17 -19.23 16.34
C GLY A 180 -11.18 -20.38 16.56
N VAL A 181 -11.74 -21.57 16.77
CA VAL A 181 -11.00 -22.83 16.83
C VAL A 181 -11.56 -23.72 15.73
N PHE A 182 -10.70 -24.20 14.84
CA PHE A 182 -11.09 -24.99 13.69
C PHE A 182 -10.75 -26.45 13.91
N GLU A 183 -11.69 -27.34 13.63
CA GLU A 183 -11.46 -28.79 13.72
C GLU A 183 -10.69 -29.30 12.49
N LYS A 184 -10.84 -28.62 11.35
CA LYS A 184 -10.21 -28.97 10.07
C LYS A 184 -9.39 -27.81 9.53
N ARG A 185 -8.23 -28.14 8.97
CA ARG A 185 -7.33 -27.17 8.29
C ARG A 185 -8.01 -26.45 7.12
N GLU A 186 -8.88 -27.13 6.39
CA GLU A 186 -9.60 -26.54 5.24
C GLU A 186 -10.51 -25.38 5.68
N GLU A 187 -11.20 -25.54 6.81
CA GLU A 187 -12.06 -24.49 7.39
C GLU A 187 -11.23 -23.29 7.85
N GLU A 188 -10.04 -23.54 8.40
CA GLU A 188 -9.10 -22.47 8.78
C GLU A 188 -8.59 -21.70 7.54
N ILE A 189 -8.25 -22.41 6.45
CA ILE A 189 -7.80 -21.78 5.20
C ILE A 189 -8.92 -20.92 4.60
N GLU A 190 -10.14 -21.44 4.52
CA GLU A 190 -11.30 -20.67 4.03
C GLU A 190 -11.56 -19.42 4.88
N MET A 191 -11.38 -19.52 6.20
CA MET A 191 -11.47 -18.35 7.07
C MET A 191 -10.35 -17.34 6.80
N LYS A 192 -9.10 -17.80 6.63
CA LYS A 192 -7.96 -16.93 6.28
C LYS A 192 -8.22 -16.20 4.97
N GLU A 193 -8.66 -16.91 3.94
CA GLU A 193 -9.03 -16.35 2.64
C GLU A 193 -10.13 -15.28 2.76
N THR A 194 -11.14 -15.53 3.59
CA THR A 194 -12.24 -14.59 3.86
C THR A 194 -11.75 -13.33 4.57
N VAL A 195 -10.95 -13.49 5.63
CA VAL A 195 -10.40 -12.37 6.40
C VAL A 195 -9.46 -11.52 5.55
N LEU A 196 -8.59 -12.17 4.75
CA LEU A 196 -7.72 -11.48 3.81
C LEU A 196 -8.53 -10.65 2.81
N THR A 197 -9.50 -11.28 2.13
CA THR A 197 -10.38 -10.61 1.17
C THR A 197 -10.98 -9.34 1.77
N ALA A 198 -11.62 -9.47 2.94
CA ALA A 198 -12.30 -8.36 3.59
C ALA A 198 -11.33 -7.22 3.95
N LYS A 199 -10.14 -7.54 4.48
CA LYS A 199 -9.15 -6.52 4.83
C LYS A 199 -8.60 -5.79 3.59
N ILE A 200 -8.33 -6.52 2.51
CA ILE A 200 -7.82 -5.94 1.25
C ILE A 200 -8.87 -5.04 0.59
N GLU A 201 -10.13 -5.49 0.55
CA GLU A 201 -11.23 -4.69 0.03
C GLU A 201 -11.49 -3.44 0.88
N ALA A 202 -11.35 -3.54 2.20
CA ALA A 202 -11.44 -2.38 3.08
C ALA A 202 -10.36 -1.34 2.77
N ILE A 203 -9.11 -1.77 2.51
CA ILE A 203 -8.04 -0.87 2.06
C ILE A 203 -8.41 -0.18 0.75
N ALA A 204 -8.82 -0.97 -0.26
CA ALA A 204 -9.20 -0.45 -1.58
C ALA A 204 -10.34 0.56 -1.50
N ALA A 205 -11.42 0.21 -0.79
CA ALA A 205 -12.60 1.06 -0.64
C ALA A 205 -12.28 2.36 0.12
N ASN A 206 -11.51 2.28 1.21
CA ASN A 206 -11.06 3.46 1.95
C ASN A 206 -10.16 4.36 1.09
N THR A 207 -9.28 3.77 0.29
CA THR A 207 -8.39 4.54 -0.59
C THR A 207 -9.20 5.26 -1.65
N LEU A 208 -10.09 4.54 -2.35
CA LEU A 208 -10.95 5.11 -3.38
C LEU A 208 -11.88 6.19 -2.85
N GLY A 209 -12.55 5.93 -1.73
CA GLY A 209 -13.50 6.88 -1.12
C GLY A 209 -12.85 8.18 -0.64
N ASN A 210 -11.55 8.17 -0.35
CA ASN A 210 -10.82 9.36 0.10
C ASN A 210 -10.05 10.07 -1.01
N THR A 211 -9.60 9.36 -2.05
CA THR A 211 -8.64 9.89 -3.04
C THR A 211 -9.20 10.01 -4.46
N ASP A 212 -10.37 9.44 -4.76
CA ASP A 212 -10.84 9.18 -6.14
C ASP A 212 -9.82 8.34 -6.97
N ALA A 213 -8.91 7.64 -6.30
CA ALA A 213 -7.87 6.82 -6.91
C ALA A 213 -7.86 5.40 -6.32
N MET A 214 -7.53 4.43 -7.15
CA MET A 214 -7.36 3.04 -6.74
C MET A 214 -5.88 2.78 -6.46
N PRO A 215 -5.51 2.08 -5.38
CA PRO A 215 -4.13 1.62 -5.23
C PRO A 215 -3.80 0.67 -6.38
N ARG A 216 -2.65 0.87 -7.02
CA ARG A 216 -2.06 -0.13 -7.95
C ARG A 216 -1.26 -1.15 -7.16
N TRP A 217 -0.49 -0.67 -6.19
CA TRP A 217 0.20 -1.49 -5.22
C TRP A 217 0.48 -0.72 -3.93
N ILE A 218 0.63 -1.45 -2.83
CA ILE A 218 1.08 -0.99 -1.51
C ILE A 218 2.21 -1.91 -1.09
N SER A 219 3.34 -1.35 -0.66
CA SER A 219 4.52 -2.11 -0.26
C SER A 219 4.81 -1.94 1.22
N VAL A 220 5.11 -3.06 1.88
CA VAL A 220 5.75 -3.08 3.20
C VAL A 220 7.16 -3.62 3.06
N LYS A 221 8.06 -3.09 3.89
CA LYS A 221 9.45 -3.47 3.96
C LYS A 221 9.65 -4.44 5.12
N LEU A 222 10.22 -5.61 4.83
CA LEU A 222 10.60 -6.61 5.82
C LEU A 222 12.06 -6.45 6.27
N GLY A 223 12.91 -5.95 5.39
CA GLY A 223 14.35 -5.83 5.63
C GLY A 223 15.08 -5.11 4.50
N PHE A 224 16.39 -5.30 4.39
CA PHE A 224 17.16 -4.72 3.30
C PHE A 224 16.78 -5.39 1.97
N GLN A 225 16.09 -4.64 1.10
CA GLN A 225 15.56 -5.10 -0.18
C GLN A 225 14.61 -6.31 -0.12
N ASP A 226 14.04 -6.60 1.04
CA ASP A 226 12.98 -7.60 1.19
C ASP A 226 11.63 -6.90 1.36
N TYR A 227 10.70 -7.18 0.44
CA TYR A 227 9.44 -6.47 0.29
C TYR A 227 8.29 -7.44 0.07
N ARG A 228 7.14 -7.07 0.65
CA ARG A 228 5.85 -7.68 0.37
C ARG A 228 4.89 -6.62 -0.15
N PHE A 229 3.96 -7.04 -1.00
CA PHE A 229 3.06 -6.15 -1.71
C PHE A 229 1.63 -6.64 -1.63
N LEU A 230 0.72 -5.68 -1.48
CA LEU A 230 -0.66 -5.78 -1.94
C LEU A 230 -0.70 -5.17 -3.33
N THR A 231 -1.16 -5.91 -4.33
CA THR A 231 -1.31 -5.38 -5.70
C THR A 231 -2.76 -5.45 -6.12
N PHE A 232 -3.16 -4.55 -7.03
CA PHE A 232 -4.53 -4.47 -7.53
C PHE A 232 -4.52 -4.26 -9.04
N LYS A 233 -5.41 -4.95 -9.74
CA LYS A 233 -5.66 -4.79 -11.18
C LYS A 233 -7.16 -4.72 -11.42
N LYS A 234 -7.59 -3.68 -12.12
CA LYS A 234 -8.98 -3.52 -12.54
C LYS A 234 -9.20 -4.29 -13.85
N TYR A 235 -10.26 -5.06 -13.89
CA TYR A 235 -10.76 -5.72 -15.09
C TYR A 235 -12.05 -5.03 -15.59
N PRO A 236 -12.52 -5.36 -16.80
CA PRO A 236 -13.84 -4.95 -17.27
C PRO A 236 -14.96 -5.30 -16.27
N ASN A 237 -16.14 -4.72 -16.46
CA ASN A 237 -17.35 -5.02 -15.68
C ASN A 237 -17.24 -4.85 -14.15
N ASN A 238 -16.29 -4.02 -13.68
CA ASN A 238 -16.03 -3.75 -12.27
C ASN A 238 -15.53 -4.97 -11.48
N TYR A 239 -14.75 -5.84 -12.13
CA TYR A 239 -13.95 -6.82 -11.41
C TYR A 239 -12.62 -6.23 -10.97
N PHE A 240 -12.14 -6.66 -9.81
CA PHE A 240 -10.87 -6.27 -9.24
C PHE A 240 -10.12 -7.52 -8.81
N LEU A 241 -8.95 -7.72 -9.39
CA LEU A 241 -7.98 -8.69 -8.91
C LEU A 241 -7.11 -8.02 -7.87
N TYR A 242 -6.81 -8.74 -6.81
CA TYR A 242 -5.82 -8.35 -5.83
C TYR A 242 -4.96 -9.54 -5.43
N THR A 243 -3.68 -9.29 -5.18
CA THR A 243 -2.74 -10.35 -4.77
C THR A 243 -1.91 -9.92 -3.58
N LEU A 244 -1.54 -10.90 -2.75
CA LEU A 244 -0.40 -10.77 -1.84
C LEU A 244 0.81 -11.36 -2.55
N SER A 245 1.89 -10.58 -2.61
CA SER A 245 3.11 -11.01 -3.27
C SER A 245 4.37 -10.58 -2.54
N LYS A 246 5.49 -11.26 -2.84
CA LYS A 246 6.82 -11.00 -2.29
C LYS A 246 7.85 -10.93 -3.42
N GLY A 247 8.87 -10.09 -3.28
CA GLY A 247 10.05 -10.09 -4.16
C GLY A 247 10.16 -8.84 -5.02
N ASN A 248 10.28 -9.01 -6.34
CA ASN A 248 10.47 -7.91 -7.28
C ASN A 248 9.16 -7.45 -7.91
N LEU A 249 8.70 -6.26 -7.53
CA LEU A 249 7.48 -5.65 -8.05
C LEU A 249 7.52 -5.42 -9.58
N GLU A 250 8.70 -5.28 -10.19
CA GLU A 250 8.84 -5.10 -11.65
C GLU A 250 8.35 -6.33 -12.43
N LYS A 251 8.23 -7.50 -11.78
CA LYS A 251 7.73 -8.75 -12.36
C LYS A 251 6.21 -8.90 -12.24
N LEU A 252 5.52 -7.93 -11.65
CA LEU A 252 4.07 -7.98 -11.44
C LEU A 252 3.28 -8.17 -12.74
N GLU A 253 3.66 -7.45 -13.80
CA GLU A 253 2.98 -7.57 -15.10
C GLU A 253 3.12 -8.99 -15.68
N ILE A 254 4.29 -9.62 -15.53
CA ILE A 254 4.51 -11.01 -15.97
C ILE A 254 3.59 -11.96 -15.20
N ALA A 255 3.44 -11.78 -13.89
CA ALA A 255 2.52 -12.59 -13.09
C ALA A 255 1.07 -12.40 -13.57
N GLU A 256 0.66 -11.15 -13.81
CA GLU A 256 -0.68 -10.82 -14.31
C GLU A 256 -0.95 -11.41 -15.71
N GLU A 257 0.00 -11.34 -16.63
CA GLU A 257 -0.11 -11.93 -17.97
C GLU A 257 -0.30 -13.45 -17.93
N LYS A 258 0.29 -14.14 -16.95
CA LYS A 258 0.10 -15.58 -16.75
C LYS A 258 -1.25 -15.93 -16.15
N LEU A 259 -1.82 -15.04 -15.35
CA LEU A 259 -3.12 -15.22 -14.71
C LEU A 259 -4.29 -14.84 -15.63
N ASP A 260 -4.10 -13.84 -16.50
CA ASP A 260 -5.12 -13.27 -17.39
C ASP A 260 -5.89 -14.34 -18.19
N PRO A 261 -5.27 -15.36 -18.81
CA PRO A 261 -6.00 -16.38 -19.58
C PRO A 261 -7.08 -17.13 -18.79
N PHE A 262 -6.89 -17.27 -17.48
CA PHE A 262 -7.86 -17.94 -16.60
C PHE A 262 -8.96 -16.98 -16.15
N LEU A 263 -8.58 -15.75 -15.79
CA LEU A 263 -9.47 -14.75 -15.21
C LEU A 263 -10.40 -14.13 -16.26
N LEU A 264 -9.89 -13.84 -17.47
CA LEU A 264 -10.68 -13.25 -18.55
C LEU A 264 -11.92 -14.09 -18.91
N ALA A 265 -11.85 -15.41 -18.76
CA ALA A 265 -12.97 -16.31 -18.99
C ALA A 265 -14.20 -16.05 -18.08
N VAL A 266 -14.05 -15.29 -16.99
CA VAL A 266 -15.14 -15.00 -16.04
C VAL A 266 -15.37 -13.52 -15.76
N VAL A 267 -14.52 -12.61 -16.26
CA VAL A 267 -14.66 -11.16 -16.02
C VAL A 267 -15.20 -10.36 -17.21
N GLU A 268 -15.38 -11.00 -18.37
CA GLU A 268 -15.93 -10.38 -19.59
C GLU A 268 -17.43 -10.05 -19.48
N GLU A 269 -18.16 -10.69 -18.57
CA GLU A 269 -19.57 -10.42 -18.32
C GLU A 269 -19.80 -9.90 -16.89
N PRO A 270 -20.75 -8.98 -16.67
CA PRO A 270 -21.12 -8.52 -15.32
C PRO A 270 -21.52 -9.67 -14.40
N PHE A 271 -21.10 -9.59 -13.14
CA PHE A 271 -21.45 -10.61 -12.15
C PHE A 271 -22.97 -10.70 -11.96
N SER A 272 -23.51 -11.91 -12.15
CA SER A 272 -24.95 -12.20 -12.09
C SER A 272 -25.38 -12.93 -10.82
N GLY A 273 -24.48 -13.14 -9.85
CA GLY A 273 -24.73 -13.96 -8.66
C GLY A 273 -24.44 -15.46 -8.84
N ASN A 274 -24.09 -15.91 -10.04
CA ASN A 274 -23.74 -17.30 -10.30
C ASN A 274 -22.24 -17.57 -10.03
N LEU A 275 -21.94 -18.28 -8.93
CA LEU A 275 -20.57 -18.62 -8.53
C LEU A 275 -19.98 -19.83 -9.28
N ARG A 276 -20.77 -20.60 -10.04
CA ARG A 276 -20.29 -21.85 -10.68
C ARG A 276 -19.09 -21.64 -11.63
N PRO A 277 -19.06 -20.61 -12.50
CA PRO A 277 -17.91 -20.35 -13.35
C PRO A 277 -16.66 -20.01 -12.54
N PHE A 278 -16.81 -19.18 -11.51
CA PHE A 278 -15.72 -18.76 -10.62
C PHE A 278 -15.14 -19.92 -9.83
N ASN A 279 -15.97 -20.83 -9.30
CA ASN A 279 -15.49 -22.02 -8.60
C ASN A 279 -14.66 -22.95 -9.50
N ARG A 280 -15.00 -23.05 -10.80
CA ARG A 280 -14.20 -23.80 -11.77
C ARG A 280 -12.86 -23.12 -12.02
N VAL A 281 -12.87 -21.81 -12.24
CA VAL A 281 -11.63 -21.03 -12.42
C VAL A 281 -10.75 -21.10 -11.17
N ARG A 282 -11.32 -20.98 -9.97
CA ARG A 282 -10.61 -21.13 -8.69
C ARG A 282 -9.89 -22.47 -8.59
N ALA A 283 -10.55 -23.58 -8.93
CA ALA A 283 -9.94 -24.91 -8.91
C ALA A 283 -8.77 -25.02 -9.91
N THR A 284 -8.94 -24.48 -11.12
CA THR A 284 -7.87 -24.46 -12.13
C THR A 284 -6.69 -23.59 -11.69
N LEU A 285 -6.96 -22.40 -11.14
CA LEU A 285 -5.95 -21.48 -10.64
C LEU A 285 -5.19 -22.07 -9.46
N LYS A 286 -5.86 -22.80 -8.56
CA LYS A 286 -5.22 -23.52 -7.46
C LYS A 286 -4.15 -24.47 -7.97
N ASN A 287 -4.51 -25.37 -8.88
CA ASN A 287 -3.55 -26.31 -9.46
C ASN A 287 -2.41 -25.60 -10.20
N PHE A 288 -2.71 -24.52 -10.93
CA PHE A 288 -1.68 -23.75 -11.64
C PHE A 288 -0.68 -23.11 -10.68
N LEU A 289 -1.17 -22.47 -9.61
CA LEU A 289 -0.35 -21.73 -8.65
C LEU A 289 0.40 -22.65 -7.68
N GLU A 290 -0.09 -23.85 -7.38
CA GLU A 290 0.68 -24.86 -6.64
C GLU A 290 2.02 -25.18 -7.35
N ASP A 291 2.03 -25.17 -8.69
CA ASP A 291 3.23 -25.44 -9.49
C ASP A 291 3.98 -24.16 -9.96
N ASN A 292 3.30 -23.01 -10.02
CA ASN A 292 3.80 -21.80 -10.70
C ASN A 292 3.53 -20.50 -9.93
N ASN A 293 3.62 -20.50 -8.59
CA ASN A 293 3.47 -19.27 -7.80
C ASN A 293 4.67 -18.31 -7.84
N ILE A 294 5.71 -18.62 -8.62
CA ILE A 294 6.92 -17.81 -8.76
C ILE A 294 7.08 -17.41 -10.23
N PHE A 295 7.19 -16.11 -10.50
CA PHE A 295 7.26 -15.53 -11.84
C PHE A 295 8.58 -14.76 -12.03
N SER A 296 9.19 -14.87 -13.20
CA SER A 296 10.50 -14.28 -13.54
C SER A 296 10.54 -13.72 -14.96
#